data_AF-A0A164JUK3-F1
#
_entry.id   AF-A0A164JUK3-F1
#
_cell.length_a   1.000
_cell.length_b   1.000
_cell.length_c   1.000
_cell.angle_alpha   90.00
_cell.angle_beta   90.00
_cell.angle_gamma   90.00
#
_symmetry.space_group_name_H-M   'P 1'
#
loop_
_entity.id
_entity.type
_entity.pdbx_description
1 polymer ?
#
loop_
_entity_poly.entity_id
_entity_poly.type
_entity_poly.pdbx_seq_one_letter_code
_entity_poly.pdbx_strand_id
1 'polypeptide(L)'
;ASSEDSDVEDEEELQSENLGNKDDTEEDLDFVAITNLLAMPEEHEDEALEMETYSLPKQRRCACHTLNLVATQDPGGIKDRSFVKLYGSLEGKMQGIWNKQARSTKASDFIKETLGGLFVLPNET
;
A
#
# COMPACT_ATOMS: atom_id res chain seq x y z
N ALA A 1 65.77 4.90 -27.04
CA ALA A 1 66.82 4.50 -26.08
C ALA A 1 66.22 4.58 -24.68
N SER A 2 65.53 3.53 -24.23
CA SER A 2 65.46 2.17 -24.81
C SER A 2 64.12 1.51 -24.39
N SER A 3 63.43 0.60 -25.12
CA SER A 3 63.81 -0.30 -26.24
C SER A 3 64.80 -1.41 -25.77
N GLU A 4 64.65 -2.72 -25.98
CA GLU A 4 63.66 -3.57 -26.65
C GLU A 4 63.54 -4.90 -25.83
N ASP A 5 62.52 -5.78 -25.85
CA ASP A 5 61.04 -5.75 -26.05
C ASP A 5 60.52 -7.17 -25.62
N SER A 6 59.45 -7.76 -26.20
CA SER A 6 58.87 -9.13 -26.03
C SER A 6 58.04 -9.48 -24.76
N ASP A 7 57.09 -10.42 -24.73
CA ASP A 7 56.09 -11.03 -25.66
C ASP A 7 55.75 -12.44 -25.11
N VAL A 8 54.49 -12.67 -24.71
CA VAL A 8 53.79 -13.98 -24.84
C VAL A 8 52.31 -13.67 -25.01
N GLU A 9 51.74 -14.09 -26.14
CA GLU A 9 50.30 -14.14 -26.38
C GLU A 9 49.77 -15.50 -25.89
N ASP A 10 48.61 -15.51 -25.22
CA ASP A 10 47.86 -16.73 -24.91
C ASP A 10 46.42 -16.55 -25.44
N GLU A 11 46.19 -17.00 -26.67
CA GLU A 11 44.86 -17.08 -27.29
C GLU A 11 44.24 -18.47 -27.01
N GLU A 12 43.25 -18.55 -26.10
CA GLU A 12 42.30 -19.67 -26.10
C GLU A 12 40.99 -19.26 -26.79
N GLU A 13 40.99 -19.37 -28.12
CA GLU A 13 39.79 -19.29 -28.94
C GLU A 13 38.92 -20.54 -28.73
N LEU A 14 37.88 -20.43 -27.89
CA LEU A 14 36.83 -21.45 -27.76
C LEU A 14 35.61 -21.10 -28.62
N GLN A 15 35.74 -21.31 -29.93
CA GLN A 15 34.59 -21.43 -30.81
C GLN A 15 33.76 -22.68 -30.43
N SER A 16 32.51 -22.48 -29.99
CA SER A 16 31.51 -23.55 -29.93
C SER A 16 30.25 -23.11 -30.68
N GLU A 17 29.99 -23.72 -31.83
CA GLU A 17 28.96 -23.27 -32.76
C GLU A 17 27.53 -23.71 -32.38
N ASN A 18 26.69 -22.72 -32.05
CA ASN A 18 25.27 -22.64 -32.46
C ASN A 18 24.24 -23.67 -31.90
N LEU A 19 22.96 -23.38 -32.17
CA LEU A 19 21.78 -24.25 -32.07
C LEU A 19 21.28 -24.64 -30.66
N GLY A 20 21.46 -23.75 -29.70
CA GLY A 20 20.46 -23.57 -28.63
C GLY A 20 19.36 -22.62 -29.09
N ASN A 21 18.35 -23.11 -29.82
CA ASN A 21 17.19 -22.29 -30.21
C ASN A 21 16.40 -21.92 -28.95
N LYS A 22 16.73 -20.77 -28.36
CA LYS A 22 15.74 -20.03 -27.58
C LYS A 22 14.65 -19.66 -28.55
N ASP A 23 13.58 -20.44 -28.48
CA ASP A 23 12.28 -19.98 -28.86
C ASP A 23 12.00 -18.80 -27.93
N ASP A 24 12.31 -17.59 -28.39
CA ASP A 24 11.62 -16.40 -27.90
C ASP A 24 10.19 -16.51 -28.46
N THR A 25 9.46 -17.50 -27.94
CA THR A 25 8.02 -17.56 -28.05
C THR A 25 7.55 -16.31 -27.35
N GLU A 26 7.18 -15.30 -28.14
CA GLU A 26 6.28 -14.26 -27.69
C GLU A 26 4.98 -14.98 -27.33
N GLU A 27 4.91 -15.50 -26.10
CA GLU A 27 3.64 -15.90 -25.49
C GLU A 27 2.75 -14.67 -25.58
N ASP A 28 1.72 -14.73 -26.42
CA ASP A 28 0.72 -13.67 -26.57
C ASP A 28 -0.01 -13.51 -25.24
N LEU A 29 0.57 -12.71 -24.34
CA LEU A 29 0.05 -12.43 -23.01
C LEU A 29 -1.17 -11.52 -23.12
N ASP A 30 -2.31 -12.14 -23.44
CA ASP A 30 -3.61 -11.50 -23.51
C ASP A 30 -3.88 -10.68 -22.24
N PHE A 31 -3.95 -9.36 -22.40
CA PHE A 31 -4.22 -8.42 -21.30
C PHE A 31 -5.70 -8.48 -20.89
N VAL A 32 -6.10 -9.57 -20.24
CA VAL A 32 -7.44 -9.75 -19.68
C VAL A 32 -7.65 -8.74 -18.55
N ALA A 33 -8.59 -7.82 -18.74
CA ALA A 33 -8.97 -6.88 -17.70
C ALA A 33 -9.55 -7.64 -16.50
N ILE A 34 -9.07 -7.35 -15.29
CA ILE A 34 -9.49 -8.01 -14.04
C ILE A 34 -11.02 -7.91 -13.83
N THR A 35 -11.66 -6.85 -14.33
CA THR A 35 -13.12 -6.69 -14.35
C THR A 35 -13.84 -7.80 -15.08
N ASN A 36 -13.25 -8.39 -16.12
CA ASN A 36 -13.89 -9.41 -16.96
C ASN A 36 -13.88 -10.76 -16.24
N LEU A 37 -12.78 -11.09 -15.56
CA LEU A 37 -12.67 -12.28 -14.69
C LEU A 37 -13.64 -12.19 -13.50
N LEU A 38 -13.83 -11.00 -12.92
CA LEU A 38 -14.70 -10.77 -11.77
C LEU A 38 -16.18 -10.52 -12.13
N ALA A 39 -16.55 -10.50 -13.42
CA ALA A 39 -17.91 -10.21 -13.88
C ALA A 39 -18.62 -11.41 -14.54
N MET A 40 -18.02 -12.60 -14.51
CA MET A 40 -18.68 -13.82 -14.98
C MET A 40 -19.83 -14.19 -14.03
N PRO A 41 -21.07 -14.41 -14.52
CA PRO A 41 -22.18 -14.83 -13.68
C PRO A 41 -21.99 -16.29 -13.24
N GLU A 42 -22.45 -16.62 -12.02
CA GLU A 42 -22.32 -17.95 -11.39
C GLU A 42 -23.21 -19.04 -12.03
N GLU A 43 -23.79 -18.80 -13.22
CA GLU A 43 -24.93 -19.55 -13.79
C GLU A 43 -24.57 -20.55 -14.92
N HIS A 44 -23.27 -20.83 -15.14
CA HIS A 44 -22.80 -21.77 -16.17
C HIS A 44 -22.12 -23.02 -15.56
N GLU A 45 -22.91 -24.03 -15.23
CA GLU A 45 -22.42 -25.30 -14.65
C GLU A 45 -21.85 -26.30 -15.70
N ASP A 46 -22.16 -26.15 -16.99
CA ASP A 46 -21.99 -27.21 -17.99
C ASP A 46 -20.66 -27.21 -18.80
N GLU A 47 -19.90 -26.11 -18.83
CA GLU A 47 -18.59 -26.04 -19.52
C GLU A 47 -17.48 -25.61 -18.55
N ALA A 48 -17.15 -26.51 -17.63
CA ALA A 48 -16.03 -26.36 -16.70
C ALA A 48 -14.66 -26.44 -17.40
N LEU A 49 -14.24 -25.33 -18.01
CA LEU A 49 -12.81 -25.04 -18.12
C LEU A 49 -12.22 -24.97 -16.70
N GLU A 50 -11.07 -25.60 -16.47
CA GLU A 50 -10.44 -25.74 -15.14
C GLU A 50 -9.81 -24.43 -14.61
N MET A 51 -10.41 -23.28 -14.90
CA MET A 51 -10.12 -22.05 -14.18
C MET A 51 -10.66 -22.17 -12.75
N GLU A 52 -9.78 -22.42 -11.78
CA GLU A 52 -10.09 -22.21 -10.36
C GLU A 52 -10.81 -20.86 -10.19
N THR A 53 -11.94 -20.83 -9.50
CA THR A 53 -12.77 -19.62 -9.40
C THR A 53 -12.00 -18.50 -8.70
N TYR A 54 -11.44 -17.58 -9.51
CA TYR A 54 -10.47 -16.55 -9.12
C TYR A 54 -11.07 -15.50 -8.16
N SER A 55 -11.31 -15.90 -6.93
CA SER A 55 -11.88 -15.09 -5.87
C SER A 55 -10.80 -14.29 -5.15
N LEU A 56 -10.99 -12.97 -5.07
CA LEU A 56 -10.09 -12.11 -4.30
C LEU A 56 -10.18 -12.44 -2.80
N PRO A 57 -9.05 -12.56 -2.08
CA PRO A 57 -9.06 -12.78 -0.64
C PRO A 57 -9.89 -11.73 0.10
N LYS A 58 -10.80 -12.18 0.98
CA LYS A 58 -11.76 -11.32 1.68
C LYS A 58 -11.07 -10.16 2.39
N GLN A 59 -11.26 -8.94 1.88
CA GLN A 59 -10.66 -7.73 2.43
C GLN A 59 -10.89 -7.63 3.95
N ARG A 60 -9.80 -7.52 4.70
CA ARG A 60 -9.80 -7.32 6.15
C ARG A 60 -9.60 -5.83 6.44
N ARG A 61 -10.42 -5.26 7.31
CA ARG A 61 -10.15 -3.94 7.89
C ARG A 61 -8.88 -4.03 8.74
N CYS A 62 -7.93 -3.12 8.53
CA CYS A 62 -6.76 -3.02 9.41
C CYS A 62 -7.20 -2.57 10.81
N ALA A 63 -6.36 -2.83 11.83
CA ALA A 63 -6.66 -2.47 13.21
C ALA A 63 -6.98 -0.96 13.36
N CYS A 64 -6.21 -0.10 12.69
CA CYS A 64 -6.40 1.36 12.72
C CYS A 64 -7.77 1.78 12.18
N HIS A 65 -8.24 1.20 11.06
CA HIS A 65 -9.55 1.50 10.50
C HIS A 65 -10.69 1.01 11.42
N THR A 66 -10.54 -0.18 12.01
CA THR A 66 -11.51 -0.70 12.99
C THR A 66 -11.58 0.18 14.25
N LEU A 67 -10.43 0.60 14.78
CA LEU A 67 -10.36 1.53 15.93
C LEU A 67 -10.94 2.92 15.59
N ASN A 68 -10.71 3.42 14.38
CA ASN A 68 -11.31 4.67 13.91
C ASN A 68 -12.84 4.57 13.87
N LEU A 69 -13.40 3.46 13.36
CA LEU A 69 -14.84 3.24 13.38
C LEU A 69 -15.39 3.17 14.81
N VAL A 70 -14.74 2.45 15.73
CA VAL A 70 -15.14 2.44 17.15
C VAL A 70 -15.09 3.86 17.76
N ALA A 71 -14.10 4.67 17.42
CA ALA A 71 -13.94 6.02 17.94
C ALA A 71 -14.95 7.05 17.37
N THR A 72 -15.46 6.85 16.15
CA THR A 72 -16.24 7.86 15.40
C THR A 72 -17.69 7.43 15.08
N GLN A 73 -17.94 6.13 14.93
CA GLN A 73 -19.25 5.58 14.55
C GLN A 73 -20.08 5.21 15.79
N ASP A 74 -19.49 4.45 16.71
CA ASP A 74 -20.18 3.93 17.90
C ASP A 74 -20.73 5.03 18.84
N PRO A 75 -20.09 6.21 19.02
CA PRO A 75 -20.66 7.34 19.77
C PRO A 75 -22.05 7.77 19.29
N GLY A 76 -22.34 7.62 17.99
CA GLY A 76 -23.66 7.94 17.41
C GLY A 76 -24.78 6.99 17.85
N GLY A 77 -24.44 5.79 18.33
CA GLY A 77 -25.40 4.84 18.91
C GLY A 77 -25.75 5.11 20.37
N ILE A 78 -24.95 5.92 21.09
CA ILE A 78 -25.08 6.12 22.53
C ILE A 78 -26.14 7.19 22.84
N LYS A 79 -27.24 6.77 23.45
CA LYS A 79 -28.40 7.63 23.76
C LYS A 79 -28.26 8.45 25.06
N ASP A 80 -27.19 8.27 25.82
CA ASP A 80 -26.96 9.07 27.02
C ASP A 80 -26.59 10.53 26.68
N ARG A 81 -27.38 11.46 27.22
CA ARG A 81 -27.21 12.90 27.02
C ARG A 81 -26.00 13.46 27.77
N SER A 82 -25.44 12.75 28.76
CA SER A 82 -24.19 13.16 29.42
C SER A 82 -22.99 12.83 28.53
N PHE A 83 -22.90 11.59 28.03
CA PHE A 83 -21.89 11.13 27.09
C PHE A 83 -21.88 11.95 25.81
N VAL A 84 -23.01 12.15 25.13
CA VAL A 84 -23.07 12.89 23.86
C VAL A 84 -22.55 14.33 24.00
N LYS A 85 -22.86 14.99 25.12
CA LYS A 85 -22.32 16.34 25.43
C LYS A 85 -20.82 16.31 25.70
N LEU A 86 -20.34 15.30 26.43
CA LEU A 86 -18.93 15.14 26.75
C LEU A 86 -18.10 14.84 25.48
N TYR A 87 -18.57 13.91 24.64
CA TYR A 87 -17.96 13.55 23.36
C TYR A 87 -17.82 14.77 22.44
N GLY A 88 -18.91 15.48 22.13
CA GLY A 88 -18.84 16.66 21.26
C GLY A 88 -17.98 17.80 21.84
N SER A 89 -17.92 17.93 23.17
CA SER A 89 -17.00 18.88 23.83
C SER A 89 -15.54 18.44 23.76
N LEU A 90 -15.25 17.15 23.80
CA LEU A 90 -13.91 16.57 23.67
C LEU A 90 -13.41 16.69 22.23
N GLU A 91 -14.21 16.28 21.26
CA GLU A 91 -13.93 16.33 19.82
C GLU A 91 -13.59 17.76 19.36
N GLY A 92 -14.44 18.74 19.71
CA GLY A 92 -14.18 20.15 19.39
C GLY A 92 -12.92 20.73 20.05
N LYS A 93 -12.55 20.25 21.26
CA LYS A 93 -11.28 20.63 21.90
C LYS A 93 -10.08 20.00 21.20
N MET A 94 -10.14 18.71 20.90
CA MET A 94 -9.05 17.99 20.22
C MET A 94 -8.81 18.57 18.82
N GLN A 95 -9.85 18.78 18.02
CA GLN A 95 -9.73 19.44 16.72
C GLN A 95 -9.15 20.87 16.85
N GLY A 96 -9.56 21.62 17.88
CA GLY A 96 -9.02 22.94 18.18
C GLY A 96 -7.52 22.94 18.55
N ILE A 97 -7.00 21.86 19.14
CA ILE A 97 -5.58 21.66 19.45
C ILE A 97 -4.82 21.23 18.19
N TRP A 98 -5.32 20.23 17.45
CA TRP A 98 -4.76 19.79 16.16
C TRP A 98 -4.60 20.96 15.18
N ASN A 99 -5.66 21.77 15.01
CA ASN A 99 -5.67 22.94 14.12
C ASN A 99 -4.69 24.03 14.57
N LYS A 100 -4.36 24.12 15.87
CA LYS A 100 -3.34 25.05 16.39
C LYS A 100 -1.93 24.53 16.17
N GLN A 101 -1.68 23.24 16.43
CA GLN A 101 -0.39 22.60 16.19
C GLN A 101 0.00 22.71 14.70
N ALA A 102 -0.91 22.34 13.80
CA ALA A 102 -0.68 22.36 12.35
C ALA A 102 -0.42 23.76 11.78
N ARG A 103 -0.93 24.82 12.42
CA ARG A 103 -0.90 26.20 11.89
C ARG A 103 0.06 27.14 12.63
N SER A 104 0.77 26.69 13.66
CA SER A 104 1.69 27.54 14.41
C SER A 104 2.80 26.72 15.07
N THR A 105 4.05 26.95 14.65
CA THR A 105 5.25 26.38 15.27
C THR A 105 5.28 26.65 16.77
N LYS A 106 5.12 27.92 17.19
CA LYS A 106 5.06 28.29 18.62
C LYS A 106 3.97 27.55 19.41
N ALA A 107 2.83 27.24 18.80
CA ALA A 107 1.80 26.43 19.46
C ALA A 107 2.22 24.95 19.53
N SER A 108 2.84 24.43 18.47
CA SER A 108 3.43 23.09 18.43
C SER A 108 4.52 22.90 19.50
N ASP A 109 5.43 23.85 19.63
CA ASP A 109 6.50 23.85 20.64
C ASP A 109 5.92 23.83 22.07
N PHE A 110 4.93 24.68 22.35
CA PHE A 110 4.22 24.71 23.63
C PHE A 110 3.42 23.42 23.91
N ILE A 111 2.80 22.82 22.89
CA ILE A 111 2.13 21.52 23.01
C ILE A 111 3.15 20.42 23.35
N LYS A 112 4.31 20.40 22.68
CA LYS A 112 5.40 19.45 22.92
C LYS A 112 6.00 19.60 24.32
N GLU A 113 6.17 20.82 24.80
CA GLU A 113 6.60 21.13 26.17
C GLU A 113 5.57 20.67 27.21
N THR A 114 4.28 20.94 26.97
CA THR A 114 3.19 20.64 27.92
C THR A 114 2.83 19.15 27.99
N LEU A 115 2.87 18.43 26.85
CA LEU A 115 2.41 17.04 26.72
C LEU A 115 3.54 16.03 26.51
N GLY A 116 4.79 16.48 26.39
CA GLY A 116 5.95 15.63 26.06
C GLY A 116 6.00 15.13 24.61
N GLY A 117 5.05 15.53 23.76
CA GLY A 117 4.93 15.03 22.39
C GLY A 117 3.99 15.87 21.53
N LEU A 118 3.91 15.53 20.24
CA LEU A 118 3.03 16.16 19.25
C LEU A 118 1.93 15.19 18.82
N PHE A 119 0.77 15.73 18.47
CA PHE A 119 -0.32 14.98 17.86
C PHE A 119 0.04 14.57 16.43
N VAL A 120 -0.33 13.35 16.03
CA VAL A 120 -0.14 12.87 14.64
C VAL A 120 -1.04 13.67 13.71
N LEU A 121 -0.44 14.51 12.87
CA LEU A 121 -1.18 15.17 11.79
C LEU A 121 -1.42 14.13 10.67
N PRO A 122 -2.60 14.09 10.04
CA PRO A 122 -2.75 13.38 8.77
C PRO A 122 -1.88 14.08 7.72
N ASN A 123 -1.11 13.31 6.95
CA ASN A 123 -0.43 13.82 5.78
C ASN A 123 -1.47 14.19 4.70
N GLU A 124 -1.16 15.19 3.89
CA GLU A 124 -1.84 15.35 2.60
C GLU A 124 -1.45 14.17 1.70
N THR A 125 -2.46 13.49 1.13
CA THR A 125 -2.35 12.30 0.28
C THR A 125 -2.73 12.62 -1.16
#